data_AF-X6EMK6-F1
#
_entry.id   AF-X6EMK6-F1
#
_cell.length_a   1.000
_cell.length_b   1.000
_cell.length_c   1.000
_cell.angle_alpha   90.00
_cell.angle_beta   90.00
_cell.angle_gamma   90.00
#
_symmetry.space_group_name_H-M   'P 1'
#
loop_
_entity.id
_entity.type
_entity.pdbx_description
1 polymer ?
#
loop_
_entity_poly.entity_id
_entity_poly.type
_entity_poly.pdbx_seq_one_letter_code
_entity_poly.pdbx_strand_id
1 'polypeptide(L)'
;MLVREDVDGFVNEDWSVFGKSFRRGGFCGLDAKGSFGPADWQIGFPTVEAYRDAWLDDARRSAATAYAEDRRDALFRATNMLDIRRARAHGNGTKDL
;
A
#
# COMPACT_ATOMS: atom_id res chain seq x y z
N MET A 1 -10.95 4.59 -3.90
CA MET A 1 -10.65 4.60 -2.45
C MET A 1 -9.35 3.84 -2.30
N LEU A 2 -8.38 4.37 -1.56
CA LEU A 2 -6.99 3.88 -1.62
C LEU A 2 -6.88 2.39 -1.28
N VAL A 3 -7.58 1.95 -0.24
CA VAL A 3 -7.59 0.54 0.20
C VAL A 3 -8.09 -0.42 -0.89
N ARG A 4 -9.08 0.01 -1.70
CA ARG A 4 -9.60 -0.83 -2.79
C ARG A 4 -8.57 -0.99 -3.91
N GLU A 5 -7.87 0.09 -4.24
CA GLU A 5 -6.80 0.09 -5.25
C GLU A 5 -5.60 -0.76 -4.82
N ASP A 6 -5.26 -0.76 -3.53
CA ASP A 6 -4.23 -1.64 -2.95
C ASP A 6 -4.63 -3.12 -3.04
N VAL A 7 -5.80 -3.50 -2.51
CA VAL A 7 -6.26 -4.90 -2.54
C VAL A 7 -6.41 -5.43 -3.96
N ASP A 8 -7.06 -4.67 -4.85
CA ASP A 8 -7.23 -5.09 -6.24
C ASP A 8 -5.87 -5.21 -6.96
N GLY A 9 -4.91 -4.31 -6.66
CA GLY A 9 -3.54 -4.42 -7.17
C GLY A 9 -2.82 -5.65 -6.64
N PHE A 10 -2.88 -5.89 -5.33
CA PHE A 10 -2.16 -6.98 -4.66
C PHE A 10 -2.61 -8.35 -5.16
N VAL A 11 -3.92 -8.55 -5.28
CA VAL A 11 -4.50 -9.81 -5.78
C VAL A 11 -4.09 -10.10 -7.23
N ASN A 12 -3.94 -9.06 -8.05
CA ASN A 12 -3.55 -9.15 -9.46
C ASN A 12 -2.03 -9.00 -9.69
N GLU A 13 -1.24 -8.91 -8.62
CA GLU A 13 0.20 -8.68 -8.69
C GLU A 13 0.58 -7.42 -9.52
N ASP A 14 -0.29 -6.42 -9.54
CA ASP A 14 -0.15 -5.19 -10.33
C ASP A 14 0.00 -3.94 -9.45
N TRP A 15 1.20 -3.38 -9.46
CA TRP A 15 1.55 -2.16 -8.75
C TRP A 15 1.06 -0.87 -9.44
N SER A 16 0.69 -0.93 -10.71
CA SER A 16 0.60 0.25 -11.59
C SER A 16 -0.39 1.32 -11.12
N VAL A 17 -1.53 0.91 -10.54
CA VAL A 17 -2.58 1.81 -10.06
C VAL A 17 -2.27 2.30 -8.64
N PHE A 18 -1.96 1.38 -7.74
CA PHE A 18 -1.67 1.68 -6.33
C PHE A 18 -0.41 2.55 -6.18
N GLY A 19 0.64 2.28 -6.96
CA GLY A 19 1.91 3.00 -6.96
C GLY A 19 1.81 4.49 -7.30
N LYS A 20 0.72 4.92 -7.94
CA LYS A 20 0.45 6.35 -8.19
C LYS A 20 0.12 7.12 -6.90
N SER A 21 -0.12 6.43 -5.80
CA SER A 21 -0.46 7.03 -4.50
C SER A 21 0.75 7.53 -3.72
N PHE A 22 1.95 7.11 -4.12
CA PHE A 22 3.17 7.35 -3.37
C PHE A 22 3.89 8.62 -3.86
N ARG A 23 4.23 9.50 -2.92
CA ARG A 23 5.22 10.55 -3.17
C ARG A 23 6.60 9.94 -2.98
N ARG A 24 7.50 10.15 -3.94
CA ARG A 24 8.86 9.60 -3.89
C ARG A 24 9.74 10.42 -2.93
N GLY A 25 9.65 11.75 -3.03
CA GLY A 25 10.35 12.65 -2.12
C GLY A 25 9.82 12.52 -0.68
N GLY A 26 10.73 12.27 0.26
CA GLY A 26 10.41 12.14 1.69
C GLY A 26 9.66 10.86 2.06
N PHE A 27 9.61 9.86 1.17
CA PHE A 27 9.04 8.57 1.51
C PHE A 27 9.86 7.87 2.60
N CYS A 28 9.18 7.20 3.51
CA CYS A 28 9.76 6.34 4.52
C CYS A 28 8.76 5.24 4.85
N GLY A 29 9.08 4.00 4.49
CA GLY A 29 8.22 2.84 4.74
C GLY A 29 8.62 2.12 6.03
N LEU A 30 7.62 1.76 6.83
CA LEU A 30 7.78 1.00 8.06
C LEU A 30 7.57 -0.49 7.80
N ASP A 31 8.37 -1.32 8.46
CA ASP A 31 8.20 -2.76 8.56
C ASP A 31 7.83 -3.08 10.02
N ALA A 32 6.61 -3.57 10.22
CA ALA A 32 6.10 -3.94 11.53
C ALA A 32 6.62 -5.30 12.04
N LYS A 33 7.35 -6.07 11.20
CA LYS A 33 7.92 -7.39 11.54
C LYS A 33 6.90 -8.42 12.03
N GLY A 34 5.62 -8.27 11.64
CA GLY A 34 4.53 -9.09 12.14
C GLY A 34 4.15 -8.82 13.61
N SER A 35 4.67 -7.75 14.21
CA SER A 35 4.37 -7.35 15.60
C SER A 35 3.26 -6.30 15.64
N PHE A 36 2.37 -6.45 16.63
CA PHE A 36 1.41 -5.41 17.00
C PHE A 36 2.02 -4.31 17.88
N GLY A 37 3.24 -4.51 18.39
CA GLY A 37 3.97 -3.57 19.24
C GLY A 37 4.78 -2.56 18.41
N PRO A 38 4.50 -1.25 18.48
CA PRO A 38 5.23 -0.25 17.69
C PRO A 38 6.72 -0.15 18.00
N ALA A 39 7.15 -0.62 19.17
CA ALA A 39 8.57 -0.66 19.55
C ALA A 39 9.41 -1.63 18.70
N ASP A 40 8.76 -2.62 18.08
CA ASP A 40 9.42 -3.60 17.21
C ASP A 40 9.47 -3.13 15.74
N TRP A 41 8.85 -1.99 15.44
CA TRP A 41 8.74 -1.49 14.09
C TRP A 41 10.01 -0.76 13.68
N GLN A 42 10.43 -0.95 12.44
CA GLN A 42 11.63 -0.33 11.90
C GLN A 42 11.35 0.39 10.59
N ILE A 43 12.16 1.40 10.28
CA ILE A 43 12.22 1.95 8.93
C ILE A 43 12.89 0.89 8.05
N GLY A 44 12.06 0.12 7.33
CA GLY A 44 12.51 -1.01 6.51
C GLY A 44 12.65 -0.66 5.02
N PHE A 45 11.97 0.39 4.56
CA PHE A 45 11.91 0.74 3.14
C PHE A 45 12.24 2.21 2.91
N PRO A 46 13.50 2.53 2.56
CA PRO A 46 13.93 3.92 2.39
C PRO A 46 13.40 4.58 1.10
N THR A 47 12.87 3.79 0.15
CA THR A 47 12.35 4.28 -1.12
C THR A 47 11.02 3.60 -1.47
N VAL A 48 10.25 4.23 -2.36
CA VAL A 48 9.00 3.66 -2.89
C VAL A 48 9.30 2.38 -3.67
N GLU A 49 10.44 2.34 -4.36
CA GLU A 49 10.88 1.19 -5.14
C GLU A 49 11.21 0.00 -4.24
N ALA A 50 11.92 0.22 -3.12
CA ALA A 50 12.19 -0.84 -2.15
C ALA A 50 10.90 -1.41 -1.54
N TYR A 51 9.93 -0.55 -1.23
CA TYR A 51 8.62 -0.98 -0.76
C TYR A 51 7.83 -1.73 -1.84
N ARG A 52 7.81 -1.23 -3.08
CA ARG A 52 7.17 -1.88 -4.23
C ARG A 52 7.71 -3.30 -4.43
N ASP A 53 9.03 -3.46 -4.42
CA ASP A 53 9.65 -4.74 -4.72
C ASP A 53 9.27 -5.78 -3.66
N ALA A 54 9.30 -5.40 -2.37
CA ALA A 54 8.80 -6.24 -1.29
C ALA A 54 7.29 -6.54 -1.42
N TRP A 55 6.47 -5.53 -1.72
CA TRP A 55 5.03 -5.70 -1.91
C TRP A 55 4.71 -6.66 -3.07
N LEU A 56 5.45 -6.60 -4.18
CA LEU A 56 5.29 -7.51 -5.33
C LEU A 56 5.74 -8.93 -5.01
N ASP A 57 6.82 -9.08 -4.24
CA ASP A 57 7.27 -10.39 -3.78
C ASP A 57 6.24 -11.02 -2.84
N ASP A 58 5.63 -10.24 -1.96
CA ASP A 58 4.55 -10.68 -1.08
C ASP A 58 3.30 -11.07 -1.89
N ALA A 59 2.93 -10.27 -2.90
CA ALA A 59 1.81 -10.54 -3.80
C ALA A 59 2.01 -11.88 -4.55
N ARG A 60 3.21 -12.13 -5.08
CA ARG A 60 3.58 -13.41 -5.74
C ARG A 60 3.51 -14.58 -4.77
N ARG A 61 4.05 -14.43 -3.56
CA ARG A 61 3.98 -15.49 -2.53
C ARG A 61 2.52 -15.79 -2.15
N SER A 62 1.69 -14.75 -2.06
CA SER A 62 0.25 -14.93 -1.84
C SER A 62 -0.43 -15.63 -3.02
N ALA A 63 -0.10 -15.27 -4.27
CA ALA A 63 -0.66 -15.92 -5.46
C ALA A 63 -0.29 -17.40 -5.58
N ALA A 64 0.90 -17.78 -5.13
CA ALA A 64 1.34 -19.17 -5.07
C ALA A 64 0.72 -19.97 -3.91
N THR A 65 0.05 -19.32 -2.97
CA THR A 65 -0.53 -19.98 -1.79
C THR A 65 -1.97 -20.41 -2.06
N ALA A 66 -2.27 -21.69 -1.83
CA ALA A 66 -3.63 -22.21 -1.90
C ALA A 66 -4.41 -21.86 -0.62
N TYR A 67 -5.22 -20.81 -0.69
CA TYR A 67 -6.13 -20.42 0.40
C TYR A 67 -7.45 -21.20 0.33
N ALA A 68 -8.12 -21.32 1.48
CA ALA A 68 -9.42 -21.99 1.58
C ALA A 68 -10.59 -21.16 0.99
N GLU A 69 -10.34 -19.91 0.61
CA GLU A 69 -11.35 -18.97 0.12
C GLU A 69 -10.75 -17.98 -0.89
N ASP A 70 -11.61 -17.17 -1.51
CA ASP A 70 -11.17 -16.09 -2.40
C ASP A 70 -10.37 -15.03 -1.63
N ARG A 71 -9.16 -14.74 -2.13
CA ARG A 71 -8.20 -13.84 -1.48
C ARG A 71 -8.72 -12.40 -1.42
N ARG A 72 -9.40 -11.96 -2.48
CA ARG A 72 -9.88 -10.58 -2.60
C ARG A 72 -10.98 -10.31 -1.58
N ASP A 73 -11.93 -11.22 -1.47
CA ASP A 73 -13.02 -11.13 -0.50
C ASP A 73 -12.49 -11.27 0.94
N ALA A 74 -11.53 -12.17 1.18
CA ALA A 74 -10.89 -12.32 2.49
C ALA A 74 -10.16 -11.02 2.93
N LEU A 75 -9.39 -10.40 2.04
CA LEU A 75 -8.68 -9.13 2.32
C LEU A 75 -9.66 -7.98 2.60
N PHE A 76 -10.75 -7.88 1.85
CA PHE A 76 -11.77 -6.88 2.14
C PHE A 76 -12.48 -7.11 3.46
N ARG A 77 -12.76 -8.37 3.82
CA ARG A 77 -13.37 -8.70 5.11
C ARG A 77 -12.42 -8.45 6.29
N ALA A 78 -11.12 -8.68 6.10
CA ALA A 78 -10.10 -8.45 7.13
C ALA A 78 -9.77 -6.95 7.33
N THR A 79 -10.15 -6.09 6.39
CA THR A 79 -9.84 -4.67 6.43
C THR A 79 -11.02 -3.86 6.94
N ASN A 80 -10.83 -3.14 8.06
CA ASN A 80 -11.80 -2.13 8.46
C ASN A 80 -11.64 -0.88 7.57
N MET A 81 -12.55 -0.69 6.62
CA MET A 81 -12.52 0.43 5.68
C MET A 81 -13.00 1.72 6.34
N LEU A 82 -12.08 2.41 7.02
CA LEU A 82 -12.24 3.83 7.34
C LEU A 82 -12.06 4.65 6.04
N ASP A 83 -12.66 5.83 5.96
CA ASP A 83 -12.58 6.69 4.77
C ASP A 83 -11.15 7.23 4.55
N ILE A 84 -10.32 6.43 3.86
CA ILE A 84 -8.92 6.74 3.55
C ILE A 84 -8.83 7.21 2.10
N ARG A 85 -8.41 8.46 1.93
CA ARG A 85 -8.29 9.13 0.62
C ARG A 85 -6.91 9.75 0.44
N ARG A 86 -6.54 9.93 -0.82
CA ARG A 86 -5.38 10.75 -1.19
C ARG A 86 -5.69 12.22 -0.87
N ALA A 87 -4.74 12.93 -0.28
CA ALA A 87 -4.86 14.37 -0.13
C ALA A 87 -4.93 15.04 -1.52
N ARG A 88 -5.89 15.96 -1.72
CA ARG A 88 -5.95 16.78 -2.94
C ARG A 88 -4.71 17.67 -2.95
N ALA A 89 -3.94 17.67 -4.04
CA ALA A 89 -2.82 18.60 -4.17
C ALA A 89 -3.37 20.03 -4.05
N HIS A 90 -2.79 20.83 -3.15
CA HIS A 90 -3.03 22.27 -3.18
C HIS A 90 -2.45 22.79 -4.48
N GLY A 91 -3.33 23.19 -5.41
CA GLY A 91 -2.91 24.00 -6.55
C GLY A 91 -2.35 25.30 -5.98
N ASN A 92 -1.09 25.60 -6.31
CA ASN A 92 -0.49 26.87 -5.96
C ASN A 92 -1.24 27.93 -6.79
N GLY A 93 -2.26 28.53 -6.19
CA GLY A 93 -2.98 29.63 -6.80
C GLY A 93 -2.06 30.84 -6.81
N THR A 94 -1.26 31.00 -7.86
CA THR A 94 -0.85 32.33 -8.31
C THR A 94 -2.13 33.08 -8.64
N LYS A 95 -2.61 33.86 -7.68
CA LYS A 95 -3.42 35.03 -8.01
C LYS A 95 -2.44 36.02 -8.64
N ASP A 96 -2.43 36.06 -9.96
CA ASP A 96 -1.94 37.24 -10.67
C ASP A 96 -2.74 38.46 -10.20
N LEU A 97 -2.00 39.57 -10.11
CA LEU A 97 -2.34 40.89 -9.60
C LEU A 97 -3.66 41.46 -10.14
#